data_AF-A0A3C0DV19-F1
#
_entry.id   AF-A0A3C0DV19-F1
#
_cell.length_a   1.000
_cell.length_b   1.000
_cell.length_c   1.000
_cell.angle_alpha   90.00
_cell.angle_beta   90.00
_cell.angle_gamma   90.00
#
_symmetry.space_group_name_H-M   'P 1'
#
loop_
_entity.id
_entity.type
_entity.pdbx_description
1 polymer ?
#
loop_
_entity_poly.entity_id
_entity_poly.type
_entity_poly.pdbx_seq_one_letter_code
_entity_poly.pdbx_strand_id
1 'polypeptide(L)'
;MHKLRQIFAFVAPYIKPYSGRIVAGVFFGILFGASNGLVLWATKTILDRLVPPNSDGVTSASETPDNWLIETAASIQSDLLIKLDPWLPRMGDELTLLQIIGGLLVFPLLVGFRG
;
A
#
# COMPACT_ATOMS: atom_id res chain seq x y z
N MET A 1 9.59 32.22 14.24
CA MET A 1 9.48 31.77 12.82
C MET A 1 10.36 32.56 11.82
N HIS A 2 10.85 33.76 12.16
CA HIS A 2 11.69 34.57 11.25
C HIS A 2 13.05 33.95 10.88
N LYS A 3 13.73 33.28 11.82
CA LYS A 3 15.06 32.69 11.58
C LYS A 3 15.06 31.49 10.63
N LEU A 4 14.05 30.60 10.74
CA LEU A 4 13.89 29.45 9.84
C LEU A 4 13.68 29.88 8.39
N ARG A 5 12.83 30.90 8.17
CA ARG A 5 12.58 31.44 6.84
C ARG A 5 13.82 32.08 6.22
N GLN A 6 14.66 32.69 7.04
CA GLN A 6 15.95 33.27 6.62
C GLN A 6 16.96 32.18 6.24
N ILE A 7 16.99 31.06 6.97
CA ILE A 7 17.84 29.91 6.65
C ILE A 7 17.40 29.28 5.31
N PHE A 8 16.09 29.07 5.11
CA PHE A 8 15.58 28.56 3.84
C PHE A 8 15.81 29.53 2.67
N ALA A 9 15.63 30.83 2.87
CA ALA A 9 15.92 31.84 1.85
C ALA A 9 17.41 31.87 1.46
N PHE A 10 18.30 31.60 2.41
CA PHE A 10 19.73 31.48 2.17
C PHE A 10 20.11 30.21 1.38
N VAL A 11 19.45 29.08 1.68
CA VAL A 11 19.74 27.78 1.06
C VAL A 11 19.04 27.60 -0.30
N ALA A 12 17.87 28.22 -0.50
CA ALA A 12 17.07 28.15 -1.73
C ALA A 12 17.85 28.37 -3.05
N PRO A 13 18.72 29.39 -3.20
CA PRO A 13 19.49 29.59 -4.44
C PRO A 13 20.49 28.45 -4.71
N TYR A 14 21.04 27.80 -3.69
CA TYR A 14 21.97 26.67 -3.83
C TYR A 14 21.26 25.36 -4.19
N ILE A 15 20.00 25.20 -3.76
CA ILE A 15 19.17 24.02 -4.10
C ILE A 15 18.55 24.14 -5.49
N LYS A 16 18.26 25.36 -5.96
CA LYS A 16 17.56 25.64 -7.22
C LYS A 16 18.05 24.80 -8.42
N PRO A 17 19.35 24.68 -8.72
CA PRO A 17 19.82 23.86 -9.85
C PRO A 17 19.63 22.35 -9.66
N TYR A 18 19.51 21.85 -8.42
CA TYR A 18 19.35 20.43 -8.09
C TYR A 18 17.91 20.04 -7.74
N SER A 19 16.96 20.97 -7.81
CA SER A 19 15.55 20.76 -7.42
C SER A 19 14.93 19.55 -8.10
N GLY A 20 15.24 19.30 -9.38
CA GLY A 20 14.73 18.13 -10.11
C GLY A 20 15.16 16.81 -9.48
N ARG A 21 16.40 16.69 -9.00
CA ARG A 21 16.91 15.48 -8.33
C ARG A 21 16.28 15.30 -6.95
N ILE A 22 16.00 16.40 -6.25
CA ILE A 22 15.33 16.36 -4.94
C ILE A 22 13.88 15.96 -5.11
N VAL A 23 13.14 16.57 -6.04
CA VAL A 23 11.76 16.20 -6.33
C VAL A 23 11.66 14.74 -6.75
N ALA A 24 12.58 14.28 -7.63
CA ALA A 24 12.66 12.88 -7.99
C ALA A 24 12.96 12.00 -6.76
N GLY A 25 13.91 12.36 -5.91
CA GLY A 25 14.25 11.62 -4.70
C GLY A 25 13.09 11.52 -3.70
N VAL A 26 12.35 12.62 -3.49
CA VAL A 26 11.15 12.63 -2.65
C VAL A 26 10.06 11.77 -3.26
N PHE A 27 9.83 11.89 -4.57
CA PHE A 27 8.86 11.08 -5.29
C PHE A 27 9.17 9.58 -5.17
N PHE A 28 10.40 9.18 -5.48
CA PHE A 28 10.83 7.78 -5.34
C PHE A 28 10.82 7.32 -3.88
N GLY A 29 11.14 8.19 -2.91
CA GLY A 29 11.04 7.87 -1.49
C GLY A 29 9.61 7.59 -1.04
N ILE A 30 8.64 8.40 -1.49
CA ILE A 30 7.21 8.17 -1.25
C ILE A 30 6.76 6.88 -1.93
N LEU A 31 7.14 6.67 -3.19
CA LEU A 31 6.77 5.47 -3.95
C LEU A 31 7.35 4.20 -3.31
N PHE A 32 8.58 4.27 -2.82
CA PHE A 32 9.23 3.20 -2.06
C PHE A 32 8.50 2.93 -0.74
N GLY A 33 8.15 3.96 0.04
CA GLY A 33 7.37 3.82 1.26
C GLY A 33 5.99 3.18 1.01
N ALA A 34 5.28 3.64 -0.02
CA ALA A 34 3.99 3.10 -0.43
C ALA A 34 4.10 1.63 -0.87
N SER A 35 5.14 1.26 -1.63
CA SER A 35 5.42 -0.13 -2.02
C SER A 35 5.60 -1.04 -0.79
N ASN A 36 6.35 -0.59 0.22
CA ASN A 36 6.53 -1.37 1.45
C ASN A 36 5.22 -1.52 2.24
N GLY A 37 4.40 -0.47 2.33
CA GLY A 37 3.06 -0.54 2.93
C GLY A 37 2.12 -1.49 2.19
N LEU A 38 2.17 -1.50 0.85
CA LEU A 38 1.38 -2.38 0.00
C LEU A 38 1.69 -3.86 0.27
N VAL A 39 2.96 -4.22 0.50
CA VAL A 39 3.35 -5.61 0.82
C VAL A 39 2.74 -6.07 2.14
N LEU A 40 2.79 -5.24 3.18
CA LEU A 40 2.17 -5.55 4.47
C LEU A 40 0.65 -5.70 4.34
N TRP A 41 0.02 -4.78 3.61
CA TRP A 41 -1.42 -4.83 3.35
C TRP A 41 -1.82 -6.08 2.54
N ALA A 42 -1.08 -6.42 1.49
CA ALA A 42 -1.36 -7.59 0.66
C ALA A 42 -1.21 -8.89 1.47
N THR A 43 -0.15 -9.00 2.26
CA THR A 43 0.07 -10.14 3.15
C THR A 43 -1.09 -10.31 4.13
N LYS A 44 -1.50 -9.23 4.83
CA LYS A 44 -2.65 -9.25 5.73
C LYS A 44 -3.93 -9.69 5.01
N THR A 45 -4.20 -9.14 3.82
CA THR A 45 -5.39 -9.46 3.03
C THR A 45 -5.47 -10.93 2.64
N ILE A 46 -4.33 -11.55 2.27
CA ILE A 46 -4.27 -12.98 1.93
C ILE A 46 -4.51 -13.82 3.18
N LEU A 47 -3.86 -13.48 4.29
CA LEU A 47 -4.02 -14.20 5.56
C LEU A 47 -5.47 -14.11 6.05
N ASP A 48 -6.07 -12.92 6.05
CA ASP A 48 -7.45 -12.69 6.47
C ASP A 48 -8.44 -13.52 5.61
N ARG A 49 -8.14 -13.75 4.33
CA ARG A 49 -8.96 -14.59 3.43
C ARG A 49 -8.84 -16.09 3.69
N LEU A 50 -7.79 -16.53 4.37
CA LEU A 50 -7.50 -17.92 4.70
C LEU A 50 -7.89 -18.28 6.15
N VAL A 51 -8.24 -17.28 6.97
CA VAL A 51 -8.70 -17.46 8.35
C VAL A 51 -10.22 -17.70 8.36
N PRO A 52 -10.72 -18.70 9.12
CA PRO A 52 -12.15 -18.97 9.22
C PRO A 52 -12.92 -17.75 9.77
N PRO A 53 -14.15 -17.49 9.29
CA PRO A 53 -14.98 -16.36 9.75
C PRO A 53 -15.37 -16.41 11.23
N ASN A 54 -15.14 -17.54 11.92
CA ASN A 54 -15.42 -17.74 13.34
C ASN A 54 -14.18 -17.55 14.24
N SER A 55 -13.10 -17.01 13.70
CA SER A 55 -11.90 -16.68 14.46
C SER A 55 -12.10 -15.30 15.08
N ASP A 56 -12.79 -15.23 16.22
CA ASP A 56 -12.93 -14.00 16.99
C ASP A 56 -11.54 -13.44 17.33
N GLY A 57 -11.18 -12.35 16.66
CA GLY A 57 -9.83 -11.79 16.72
C GLY A 57 -9.75 -10.38 16.13
N VAL A 58 -10.25 -9.42 16.91
CA VAL A 58 -10.04 -7.96 16.79
C VAL A 58 -10.93 -7.22 15.78
N THR A 59 -11.99 -6.64 16.35
CA THR A 59 -12.64 -5.41 15.89
C THR A 59 -11.59 -4.33 15.63
N SER A 60 -11.34 -4.00 14.36
CA SER A 60 -10.74 -2.70 14.02
C SER A 60 -11.82 -1.63 14.17
N ALA A 61 -11.92 -1.06 15.36
CA ALA A 61 -12.56 0.23 15.54
C ALA A 61 -11.69 1.27 14.85
N SER A 62 -12.07 1.66 13.65
CA SER A 62 -11.52 2.83 12.98
C SER A 62 -12.56 3.95 13.10
N GLU A 63 -12.42 4.82 14.10
CA GLU A 63 -12.99 6.15 13.99
C GLU A 63 -12.26 6.86 12.86
N THR A 64 -12.88 6.88 11.68
CA THR A 64 -12.29 7.49 10.49
C THR A 64 -12.47 9.00 10.57
N PRO A 65 -11.38 9.80 10.59
CA PRO A 65 -11.50 11.22 10.32
C PRO A 65 -12.00 11.37 8.87
N ASP A 66 -12.96 12.27 8.67
CA ASP A 66 -13.60 12.54 7.38
C ASP A 66 -12.58 13.14 6.40
N ASN A 67 -11.85 12.26 5.71
CA ASN A 67 -10.69 12.59 4.87
C ASN A 67 -10.88 11.95 3.49
N TRP A 68 -10.92 12.77 2.45
CA TRP A 68 -11.06 12.34 1.04
C TRP A 68 -10.02 11.31 0.60
N LEU A 69 -8.81 11.34 1.19
CA LEU A 69 -7.75 10.37 0.93
C LEU A 69 -8.14 8.96 1.36
N ILE A 70 -8.87 8.83 2.48
CA ILE A 70 -9.30 7.54 3.01
C ILE A 70 -10.44 6.98 2.16
N GLU A 71 -11.38 7.83 1.73
CA GLU A 71 -12.46 7.44 0.82
C GLU A 71 -11.91 6.96 -0.53
N THR A 72 -10.95 7.68 -1.10
CA THR A 72 -10.28 7.28 -2.34
C THR A 72 -9.50 5.97 -2.16
N ALA A 73 -8.80 5.80 -1.03
CA ALA A 73 -8.09 4.54 -0.75
C ALA A 73 -9.06 3.37 -0.59
N ALA A 74 -10.23 3.59 0.03
CA ALA A 74 -11.26 2.57 0.22
C ALA A 74 -11.90 2.14 -1.11
N SER A 75 -12.20 3.08 -2.02
CA SER A 75 -12.75 2.74 -3.34
C SER A 75 -11.75 1.97 -4.20
N ILE A 76 -10.48 2.38 -4.20
CA ILE A 76 -9.41 1.63 -4.87
C ILE A 76 -9.28 0.23 -4.28
N GLN A 77 -9.36 0.10 -2.95
CA GLN A 77 -9.29 -1.20 -2.29
C GLN A 77 -10.44 -2.12 -2.71
N SER A 78 -11.69 -1.64 -2.72
CA SER A 78 -12.84 -2.47 -3.13
C SER A 78 -12.72 -2.93 -4.58
N ASP A 79 -12.33 -2.03 -5.48
CA ASP A 79 -12.16 -2.34 -6.90
C ASP A 79 -11.04 -3.37 -7.12
N LEU A 80 -9.95 -3.26 -6.37
CA LEU A 80 -8.87 -4.23 -6.41
C LEU A 80 -9.32 -5.60 -5.87
N LEU A 81 -10.04 -5.64 -4.75
CA LEU A 81 -10.50 -6.91 -4.18
C LEU A 81 -11.48 -7.65 -5.09
N ILE A 82 -12.35 -6.93 -5.81
CA ILE A 82 -13.25 -7.53 -6.82
C ILE A 82 -12.44 -8.17 -7.95
N LYS A 83 -11.39 -7.49 -8.43
CA LYS A 83 -10.53 -8.01 -9.50
C LYS A 83 -9.62 -9.16 -9.04
N LEU A 84 -9.23 -9.16 -7.77
CA LEU A 84 -8.38 -10.19 -7.17
C LEU A 84 -9.16 -11.42 -6.71
N ASP A 85 -10.47 -11.33 -6.52
CA ASP A 85 -11.32 -12.44 -6.04
C ASP A 85 -11.21 -13.72 -6.87
N PRO A 86 -11.18 -13.66 -8.22
CA PRO A 86 -10.98 -14.84 -9.05
C PRO A 86 -9.59 -15.46 -8.87
N TRP A 87 -8.58 -14.65 -8.54
CA TRP A 87 -7.17 -15.03 -8.55
C TRP A 87 -6.62 -15.47 -7.19
N LEU A 88 -7.25 -15.05 -6.10
CA LEU A 88 -6.82 -15.39 -4.74
C LEU A 88 -7.70 -16.50 -4.15
N PRO A 89 -7.09 -17.54 -3.53
CA PRO A 89 -7.86 -18.56 -2.84
C PRO A 89 -8.63 -17.97 -1.66
N ARG A 90 -9.86 -18.45 -1.45
CA ARG A 90 -10.72 -18.12 -0.31
C ARG A 90 -11.04 -19.40 0.45
N MET A 91 -10.98 -19.34 1.78
CA MET A 91 -11.30 -20.49 2.62
C MET A 91 -12.78 -20.88 2.47
N GLY A 92 -13.06 -22.16 2.19
CA GLY A 92 -14.42 -22.70 2.08
C GLY A 92 -14.94 -22.89 0.65
N ASP A 93 -14.25 -22.32 -0.35
CA ASP A 93 -14.58 -22.52 -1.77
C ASP A 93 -13.73 -23.65 -2.38
N GLU A 94 -14.23 -24.28 -3.46
CA GLU A 94 -13.44 -25.26 -4.22
C GLU A 94 -12.25 -24.58 -4.90
N LEU A 95 -11.03 -25.10 -4.69
CA LEU A 95 -9.83 -24.53 -5.28
C LEU A 95 -9.83 -24.66 -6.81
N THR A 96 -9.83 -23.52 -7.49
CA THR A 96 -9.62 -23.49 -8.94
C THR A 96 -8.13 -23.40 -9.29
N LEU A 97 -7.75 -23.90 -10.47
CA LEU A 97 -6.36 -23.88 -10.97
C LEU A 97 -5.79 -22.45 -11.03
N LEU A 98 -6.65 -21.47 -11.35
CA LEU A 98 -6.30 -20.06 -11.41
C LEU A 98 -5.99 -19.47 -10.02
N GLN A 99 -6.70 -19.89 -8.97
CA GLN A 99 -6.40 -19.52 -7.59
C GLN A 99 -5.12 -20.17 -7.06
N ILE A 100 -4.79 -21.39 -7.49
CA ILE A 100 -3.53 -22.06 -7.13
C ILE A 100 -2.35 -21.30 -7.74
N ILE A 101 -2.42 -20.97 -9.03
CA ILE A 101 -1.39 -20.18 -9.71
C ILE A 101 -1.27 -18.79 -9.06
N GLY A 102 -2.40 -18.16 -8.73
CA GLY A 102 -2.39 -16.86 -8.08
C GLY A 102 -1.79 -16.89 -6.70
N GLY A 103 -2.25 -17.78 -5.82
CA GLY A 103 -1.65 -17.97 -4.49
C GLY A 103 -0.15 -18.26 -4.53
N LEU A 104 0.31 -19.06 -5.50
CA LEU A 104 1.73 -19.37 -5.68
C LEU A 104 2.56 -18.17 -6.15
N LEU A 105 2.03 -17.36 -7.07
CA LEU A 105 2.76 -16.24 -7.69
C LEU A 105 2.69 -14.94 -6.91
N VAL A 106 1.71 -14.76 -6.01
CA VAL A 106 1.55 -13.54 -5.22
C VAL A 106 2.80 -13.21 -4.40
N PHE A 107 3.34 -14.18 -3.64
CA PHE A 107 4.50 -13.92 -2.80
C PHE A 107 5.79 -13.61 -3.60
N PRO A 108 6.16 -14.38 -4.65
CA PRO A 108 7.28 -14.03 -5.52
C PRO A 108 7.13 -12.66 -6.18
N LEU A 109 5.93 -12.31 -6.64
CA LEU A 109 5.67 -10.99 -7.23
C LEU A 109 5.82 -9.87 -6.20
N LEU A 110 5.28 -10.04 -4.99
CA LEU A 110 5.45 -9.07 -3.90
C LEU A 110 6.92 -8.90 -3.50
N VAL A 111 7.69 -9.99 -3.46
CA VAL A 111 9.13 -9.95 -3.19
C VAL A 111 9.90 -9.30 -4.33
N GLY A 112 9.56 -9.61 -5.59
CA GLY A 112 10.21 -9.01 -6.76
C GLY A 112 9.88 -7.53 -6.97
N PHE A 113 8.70 -7.08 -6.52
CA PHE A 113 8.30 -5.67 -6.54
C PHE A 113 8.97 -4.85 -5.44
N ARG A 114 9.45 -5.52 -4.38
CA ARG A 114 10.29 -4.93 -3.35
C ARG A 114 11.72 -4.85 -3.90
N GLY A 115 12.04 -3.72 -4.52
CA GLY A 115 13.38 -3.40 -5.05
C GLY A 115 14.49 -3.51 -4.02
#